data_AF-A0A3C0KCF6-F1
#
_entry.id   AF-A0A3C0KCF6-F1
#
_cell.length_a   1.000
_cell.length_b   1.000
_cell.length_c   1.000
_cell.angle_alpha   90.00
_cell.angle_beta   90.00
_cell.angle_gamma   90.00
#
_symmetry.space_group_name_H-M   'P 1'
#
loop_
_entity.id
_entity.type
_entity.pdbx_description
1 polymer ?
#
loop_
_entity_poly.entity_id
_entity_poly.type
_entity_poly.pdbx_seq_one_letter_code
_entity_poly.pdbx_strand_id
1 'polypeptide(L)'
;RLMNFAQSEAYARRFGYLTPVVLPQGVVDLAANQPERDMRLVASTTSLLAGADTHPAILQLFAQSAVGLHGGASWFNRARQYPNLEHGEVPLSPEAVRAIQNGPPFLQRYLPFWLANLIERMWLAMGLIIALALPLSRIVPPLYTFRIRSRVFRWYAELRGIEQDYDNDPRHRPELLAALDALDTKAQKVVLPLAYTDELYALRANIDLVRKKLQRAPGDPAA
;
A
#
# COMPACT_ATOMS: atom_id res chain seq x y z
N ARG A 1 23.83 38.01 -32.34
CA ARG A 1 22.60 38.83 -32.53
C ARG A 1 21.47 37.90 -32.95
N LEU A 2 20.32 37.94 -32.26
CA LEU A 2 19.12 37.19 -32.65
C LEU A 2 18.49 37.83 -33.90
N MET A 3 18.01 37.01 -34.83
CA MET A 3 17.34 37.46 -36.05
C MET A 3 15.85 37.68 -35.77
N ASN A 4 15.30 38.83 -36.16
CA ASN A 4 13.87 39.13 -36.02
C ASN A 4 13.08 38.56 -37.22
N PHE A 5 12.21 37.58 -36.96
CA PHE A 5 11.36 36.93 -37.95
C PHE A 5 10.02 37.69 -38.10
N ALA A 6 9.98 38.66 -39.01
CA ALA A 6 8.77 39.46 -39.25
C ALA A 6 7.54 38.60 -39.64
N GLN A 7 7.78 37.47 -40.33
CA GLN A 7 6.75 36.54 -40.82
C GLN A 7 6.55 35.32 -39.90
N SER A 8 6.92 35.41 -38.61
CA SER A 8 6.85 34.28 -37.66
C SER A 8 5.50 33.56 -37.66
N GLU A 9 4.40 34.30 -37.71
CA GLU A 9 3.05 33.73 -37.78
C GLU A 9 2.78 32.95 -39.08
N ALA A 10 3.27 33.43 -40.22
CA ALA A 10 3.09 32.75 -41.50
C ALA A 10 3.84 31.40 -41.52
N TYR A 11 5.04 31.35 -40.93
CA TYR A 11 5.79 30.11 -40.77
C TYR A 11 5.04 29.11 -39.87
N ALA A 12 4.50 29.55 -38.74
CA ALA A 12 3.74 28.69 -37.84
C ALA A 12 2.47 28.10 -38.48
N ARG A 13 1.78 28.87 -39.33
CA ARG A 13 0.61 28.38 -40.06
C ARG A 13 0.97 27.35 -41.13
N ARG A 14 2.16 27.45 -41.72
CA ARG A 14 2.64 26.52 -42.75
C ARG A 14 3.27 25.26 -42.15
N PHE A 15 3.92 25.38 -40.99
CA PHE A 15 4.64 24.30 -40.32
C PHE A 15 4.10 24.14 -38.90
N GLY A 16 3.25 23.14 -38.69
CA GLY A 16 2.52 22.94 -37.42
C GLY A 16 3.40 22.71 -36.19
N TYR A 17 4.65 22.28 -36.36
CA TYR A 17 5.64 22.13 -35.28
C TYR A 17 6.31 23.44 -34.86
N LEU A 18 6.04 24.55 -35.57
CA LEU A 18 6.57 25.88 -35.27
C LEU A 18 5.53 26.73 -34.55
N THR A 19 5.98 27.40 -33.49
CA THR A 19 5.16 28.33 -32.69
C THR A 19 5.77 29.72 -32.76
N PRO A 20 4.98 30.77 -33.07
CA PRO A 20 5.49 32.13 -33.07
C PRO A 20 5.68 32.58 -31.62
N VAL A 21 6.84 33.15 -31.31
CA VAL A 21 7.15 33.65 -29.97
C VAL A 21 7.63 35.09 -30.08
N VAL A 22 7.24 35.93 -29.13
CA VAL A 22 7.76 37.29 -28.99
C VAL A 22 8.64 37.34 -27.75
N LEU A 23 9.87 37.79 -27.91
CA LEU A 23 10.76 38.12 -26.81
C LEU A 23 10.59 39.61 -26.48
N PRO A 24 9.91 39.96 -25.37
CA PRO A 24 9.62 41.35 -25.05
C PRO A 24 10.89 42.15 -24.77
N GLN A 25 10.84 43.46 -25.02
CA GLN A 25 11.89 44.40 -24.66
C GLN A 25 12.27 44.26 -23.17
N GLY A 26 13.58 44.21 -22.89
CA GLY A 26 14.11 44.16 -21.52
C GLY A 26 13.90 42.85 -20.74
N VAL A 27 13.36 41.79 -21.36
CA VAL A 27 13.04 40.53 -20.64
C VAL A 27 14.27 39.75 -20.18
N VAL A 28 15.43 39.94 -20.81
CA VAL A 28 16.68 39.26 -20.43
C VAL A 28 17.40 40.04 -19.34
N ASP A 29 17.51 41.36 -19.52
CA ASP A 29 18.01 42.30 -18.52
C ASP A 29 17.25 43.62 -18.64
N LEU A 30 16.44 43.92 -17.63
CA LEU A 30 15.61 45.12 -17.62
C LEU A 30 16.44 46.40 -17.41
N ALA A 31 17.53 46.31 -16.64
CA ALA A 31 18.39 47.45 -16.34
C ALA A 31 19.25 47.83 -17.56
N ALA A 32 19.77 46.83 -18.26
CA ALA A 32 20.48 47.03 -19.53
C ALA A 32 19.54 47.17 -20.75
N ASN A 33 18.22 47.06 -20.55
CA ASN A 33 17.20 47.06 -21.60
C ASN A 33 17.50 46.07 -22.73
N GLN A 34 17.79 44.81 -22.39
CA GLN A 34 18.06 43.74 -23.34
C GLN A 34 16.90 42.74 -23.40
N PRO A 35 16.34 42.47 -24.60
CA PRO A 35 16.61 43.11 -25.89
C PRO A 35 16.09 44.56 -25.96
N GLU A 36 16.69 45.41 -26.79
CA GLU A 36 16.34 46.85 -26.92
C GLU A 36 14.91 47.10 -27.43
N ARG A 37 14.31 46.11 -28.08
CA ARG A 37 12.97 46.13 -28.66
C ARG A 37 12.40 44.73 -28.69
N ASP A 38 11.08 44.62 -28.79
CA ASP A 38 10.40 43.34 -29.02
C ASP A 38 10.95 42.64 -30.25
N MET A 39 11.36 41.38 -30.08
CA MET A 39 11.84 40.54 -31.18
C MET A 39 10.88 39.41 -31.45
N ARG A 40 10.42 39.29 -32.70
CA ARG A 40 9.61 38.16 -33.15
C ARG A 40 10.53 37.02 -33.53
N LEU A 41 10.24 35.85 -32.99
CA LEU A 41 11.02 34.64 -33.15
C LEU A 41 10.08 33.49 -33.53
N VAL A 42 10.68 32.39 -33.93
CA VAL A 42 9.98 31.14 -34.17
C VAL A 42 10.66 30.07 -33.31
N ALA A 43 9.86 29.34 -32.54
CA ALA A 43 10.33 28.23 -31.72
C ALA A 43 9.77 26.91 -32.25
N SER A 44 10.54 25.84 -32.15
CA SER A 44 10.02 24.48 -32.37
C SER A 44 9.50 23.94 -31.05
N THR A 45 8.25 23.49 -31.03
CA THR A 45 7.66 22.86 -29.85
C THR A 45 8.03 21.38 -29.86
N THR A 46 8.50 20.87 -28.72
CA THR A 46 8.83 19.45 -28.58
C THR A 46 7.62 18.68 -28.06
N SER A 47 7.36 17.51 -28.65
CA SER A 47 6.27 16.61 -28.25
C SER A 47 6.79 15.49 -27.35
N LEU A 48 6.08 15.20 -26.26
CA LEU A 48 6.33 14.03 -25.43
C LEU A 48 5.55 12.83 -25.99
N LEU A 49 6.27 11.84 -26.51
CA LEU A 49 5.70 10.66 -27.14
C LEU A 49 5.82 9.44 -26.23
N ALA A 50 4.81 8.57 -26.28
CA ALA A 50 4.80 7.27 -25.60
C ALA A 50 4.24 6.21 -26.54
N GLY A 51 4.64 4.96 -26.34
CA GLY A 51 4.14 3.83 -27.14
C GLY A 51 2.64 3.60 -26.89
N ALA A 52 1.94 3.06 -27.88
CA ALA A 52 0.50 2.79 -27.80
C ALA A 52 0.13 1.84 -26.64
N ASP A 53 1.00 0.88 -26.33
CA ASP A 53 0.80 -0.11 -25.26
C ASP A 53 1.33 0.36 -23.89
N THR A 54 1.73 1.63 -23.77
CA THR A 54 2.23 2.16 -22.50
C THR A 54 1.13 2.14 -21.45
N HIS A 55 1.44 1.57 -20.28
CA HIS A 55 0.46 1.47 -19.21
C HIS A 55 -0.10 2.86 -18.83
N PRO A 56 -1.43 3.05 -18.79
CA PRO A 56 -2.07 4.34 -18.53
C PRO A 56 -1.59 5.07 -17.27
N ALA A 57 -1.25 4.34 -16.20
CA ALA A 57 -0.70 4.94 -14.99
C ALA A 57 0.64 5.69 -15.25
N ILE A 58 1.47 5.16 -16.15
CA ILE A 58 2.74 5.78 -16.52
C ILE A 58 2.49 7.01 -17.41
N LEU A 59 1.56 6.92 -18.36
CA LEU A 59 1.13 8.06 -19.19
C LEU A 59 0.65 9.22 -18.32
N GLN A 60 -0.13 8.93 -17.28
CA GLN A 60 -0.58 9.92 -16.32
C GLN A 60 0.59 10.55 -15.55
N LEU A 61 1.56 9.77 -15.09
CA LEU A 61 2.75 10.29 -14.41
C LEU A 61 3.58 11.19 -15.32
N PHE A 62 3.77 10.80 -16.58
CA PHE A 62 4.47 11.61 -17.56
C PHE A 62 3.77 12.95 -17.78
N ALA A 63 2.45 12.94 -18.00
CA ALA A 63 1.69 14.16 -18.21
C ALA A 63 1.72 15.09 -16.99
N GLN A 64 1.54 14.54 -15.78
CA GLN A 64 1.61 15.31 -14.54
C GLN A 64 3.01 15.90 -14.30
N SER A 65 4.05 15.11 -14.55
CA SER A 65 5.45 15.56 -14.41
C SER A 65 5.77 16.66 -15.43
N ALA A 66 5.28 16.52 -16.67
CA ALA A 66 5.43 17.54 -17.70
C ALA A 66 4.75 18.86 -17.30
N VAL A 67 3.56 18.81 -16.71
CA VAL A 67 2.87 20.01 -16.17
C VAL A 67 3.69 20.66 -15.06
N GLY A 68 4.27 19.88 -14.15
CA GLY A 68 5.12 20.41 -13.08
C GLY A 68 6.42 21.04 -13.60
N LEU A 69 7.08 20.42 -14.57
CA LEU A 69 8.38 20.86 -15.08
C LEU A 69 8.27 22.03 -16.09
N HIS A 70 7.23 22.03 -16.93
CA HIS A 70 7.11 22.99 -18.03
C HIS A 70 6.00 24.04 -17.83
N GLY A 71 5.26 23.97 -16.72
CA GLY A 71 4.19 24.92 -16.38
C GLY A 71 4.67 26.30 -15.93
N GLY A 72 5.96 26.46 -15.63
CA GLY A 72 6.55 27.73 -15.22
C GLY A 72 6.62 28.77 -16.35
N ALA A 73 6.64 30.06 -15.99
CA ALA A 73 6.94 31.11 -16.95
C ALA A 73 8.44 31.14 -17.28
N SER A 74 8.79 31.50 -18.52
CA SER A 74 10.17 31.73 -18.97
C SER A 74 10.21 32.98 -19.85
N TRP A 75 11.38 33.33 -20.40
CA TRP A 75 11.54 34.43 -21.35
C TRP A 75 10.66 34.30 -22.60
N PHE A 76 10.33 33.06 -22.99
CA PHE A 76 9.63 32.73 -24.23
C PHE A 76 8.18 32.29 -24.03
N ASN A 77 7.77 31.96 -22.80
CA ASN A 77 6.46 31.39 -22.55
C ASN A 77 5.83 31.93 -21.26
N ARG A 78 4.50 32.05 -21.27
CA ARG A 78 3.71 32.42 -20.10
C ARG A 78 3.56 31.25 -19.14
N ALA A 79 3.26 31.56 -17.88
CA ALA A 79 2.89 30.55 -16.90
C ALA A 79 1.68 29.76 -17.40
N ARG A 80 1.72 28.43 -17.24
CA ARG A 80 0.69 27.46 -17.67
C ARG A 80 0.42 27.43 -19.18
N GLN A 81 1.35 27.91 -19.99
CA GLN A 81 1.26 27.79 -21.46
C GLN A 81 1.65 26.39 -21.96
N TYR A 82 2.53 25.71 -21.24
CA TYR A 82 3.01 24.37 -21.56
C TYR A 82 2.89 23.44 -20.34
N PRO A 83 2.77 22.12 -20.54
CA PRO A 83 2.44 21.47 -21.81
C PRO A 83 1.00 21.84 -22.25
N ASN A 84 0.77 21.89 -23.56
CA ASN A 84 -0.56 22.14 -24.14
C ASN A 84 -0.99 20.99 -25.06
N LEU A 85 -2.26 21.02 -25.45
CA LEU A 85 -2.88 20.00 -26.30
C LEU A 85 -2.98 20.48 -27.77
N GLU A 86 -2.40 21.63 -28.09
CA GLU A 86 -2.48 22.21 -29.42
C GLU A 86 -1.36 21.67 -30.32
N HIS A 87 -1.60 21.64 -31.63
CA HIS A 87 -0.58 21.28 -32.63
C HIS A 87 0.00 19.85 -32.49
N GLY A 88 -0.76 18.91 -31.94
CA GLY A 88 -0.36 17.50 -31.85
C GLY A 88 -0.32 16.83 -33.23
N GLU A 89 0.86 16.33 -33.63
CA GLU A 89 1.03 15.53 -34.85
C GLU A 89 0.54 14.07 -34.68
N VAL A 90 0.33 13.64 -33.44
CA VAL A 90 -0.08 12.28 -33.06
C VAL A 90 -1.35 12.30 -32.21
N PRO A 91 -2.12 11.19 -32.15
CA PRO A 91 -3.28 11.08 -31.27
C PRO A 91 -2.92 11.37 -29.80
N LEU A 92 -3.75 12.17 -29.14
CA LEU A 92 -3.57 12.52 -27.74
C LEU A 92 -4.06 11.38 -26.83
N SER A 93 -3.25 11.02 -25.83
CA SER A 93 -3.69 10.06 -24.82
C SER A 93 -4.78 10.66 -23.92
N PRO A 94 -5.83 9.90 -23.55
CA PRO A 94 -6.86 10.37 -22.62
C PRO A 94 -6.28 10.83 -21.28
N GLU A 95 -5.22 10.19 -20.81
CA GLU A 95 -4.49 10.52 -19.60
C GLU A 95 -3.83 11.90 -19.68
N ALA A 96 -3.19 12.23 -20.81
CA ALA A 96 -2.59 13.55 -21.01
C ALA A 96 -3.64 14.66 -21.04
N VAL A 97 -4.74 14.44 -21.76
CA VAL A 97 -5.86 15.40 -21.81
C VAL A 97 -6.39 15.67 -20.39
N ARG A 98 -6.63 14.62 -19.61
CA ARG A 98 -7.14 14.73 -18.25
C ARG A 98 -6.17 15.45 -17.32
N ALA A 99 -4.88 15.12 -17.39
CA ALA A 99 -3.86 15.75 -16.54
C ALA A 99 -3.65 17.24 -16.86
N ILE A 100 -3.67 17.62 -18.14
CA ILE A 100 -3.46 19.00 -18.58
C ILE A 100 -4.70 19.87 -18.29
N GLN A 101 -5.92 19.36 -18.52
CA GLN A 101 -7.15 20.13 -18.34
C GLN A 101 -7.68 20.12 -16.89
N ASN A 102 -7.72 18.94 -16.26
CA ASN A 102 -8.38 18.75 -14.97
C ASN A 102 -7.38 18.71 -13.79
N GLY A 103 -6.08 18.63 -14.08
CA GLY A 103 -5.03 18.50 -13.08
C GLY A 103 -4.99 17.12 -12.42
N PRO A 104 -4.25 16.97 -11.30
CA PRO A 104 -4.17 15.69 -10.60
C PRO A 104 -5.52 15.31 -9.97
N PRO A 105 -5.90 14.01 -10.00
CA PRO A 105 -7.14 13.54 -9.42
C PRO A 105 -7.26 13.88 -7.93
N PHE A 106 -8.50 14.08 -7.47
CA PHE A 106 -8.78 14.54 -6.10
C PHE A 106 -8.11 13.66 -5.03
N LEU A 107 -8.14 12.34 -5.21
CA LEU A 107 -7.52 11.38 -4.29
C LEU A 107 -5.99 11.54 -4.20
N GLN A 108 -5.32 11.95 -5.28
CA GLN A 108 -3.86 12.17 -5.28
C GLN A 108 -3.42 13.37 -4.44
N ARG A 109 -4.36 14.23 -3.99
CA ARG A 109 -4.05 15.33 -3.07
C ARG A 109 -3.83 14.87 -1.64
N TYR A 110 -4.36 13.70 -1.27
CA TYR A 110 -4.32 13.19 0.10
C TYR A 110 -3.65 11.81 0.20
N LEU A 111 -3.57 11.07 -0.90
CA LEU A 111 -3.05 9.70 -0.95
C LEU A 111 -1.81 9.59 -1.85
N PRO A 112 -0.90 8.65 -1.55
CA PRO A 112 0.17 8.28 -2.47
C PRO A 112 -0.37 7.89 -3.85
N PHE A 113 0.40 8.17 -4.91
CA PHE A 113 0.03 7.94 -6.30
C PHE A 113 -0.56 6.54 -6.56
N TRP A 114 0.10 5.48 -6.07
CA TRP A 114 -0.34 4.10 -6.33
C TRP A 114 -1.74 3.84 -5.80
N LEU A 115 -2.03 4.33 -4.59
CA LEU A 115 -3.27 4.06 -3.89
C LEU A 115 -4.42 4.85 -4.50
N ALA A 116 -4.16 6.13 -4.83
CA ALA A 116 -5.14 6.94 -5.54
C ALA A 116 -5.49 6.36 -6.92
N ASN A 117 -4.49 5.98 -7.72
CA ASN A 117 -4.72 5.40 -9.04
C ASN A 117 -5.43 4.03 -8.96
N LEU A 118 -5.13 3.21 -7.94
CA LEU A 118 -5.82 1.94 -7.70
C LEU A 118 -7.30 2.17 -7.39
N ILE A 119 -7.62 3.07 -6.46
CA ILE A 119 -9.00 3.35 -6.05
C ILE A 119 -9.79 3.98 -7.19
N GLU A 120 -9.23 4.97 -7.90
CA GLU A 120 -9.93 5.67 -8.98
C GLU A 120 -10.27 4.73 -10.13
N ARG A 121 -9.35 3.84 -10.52
CA ARG A 121 -9.56 2.88 -11.61
C ARG A 121 -10.40 1.68 -11.21
N MET A 122 -10.27 1.22 -9.97
CA MET A 122 -10.96 0.02 -9.48
C MET A 122 -12.16 0.35 -8.61
N TRP A 123 -12.69 1.58 -8.59
CA TRP A 123 -13.80 1.97 -7.73
C TRP A 123 -14.97 0.96 -7.76
N LEU A 124 -15.37 0.50 -8.95
CA LEU A 124 -16.42 -0.52 -9.11
C LEU A 124 -16.03 -1.88 -8.53
N ALA A 125 -14.81 -2.35 -8.83
CA ALA A 125 -14.30 -3.60 -8.30
C ALA A 125 -14.05 -3.54 -6.79
N MET A 126 -13.66 -2.38 -6.26
CA MET A 126 -13.47 -2.11 -4.84
C MET A 126 -14.80 -2.25 -4.10
N GLY A 127 -15.89 -1.75 -4.68
CA GLY A 127 -17.24 -1.98 -4.17
C GLY A 127 -17.56 -3.47 -4.03
N LEU A 128 -17.24 -4.27 -5.06
CA LEU A 128 -17.43 -5.73 -5.02
C LEU A 128 -16.53 -6.41 -3.99
N ILE A 129 -15.24 -6.04 -3.93
CA ILE A 129 -14.28 -6.56 -2.95
C ILE A 129 -14.77 -6.25 -1.53
N ILE A 130 -15.22 -5.03 -1.26
CA ILE A 130 -15.76 -4.64 0.04
C ILE A 130 -17.03 -5.44 0.35
N ALA A 131 -17.93 -5.60 -0.62
CA ALA A 131 -19.15 -6.39 -0.46
C ALA A 131 -18.84 -7.86 -0.10
N LEU A 132 -17.76 -8.43 -0.65
CA LEU A 132 -17.29 -9.79 -0.31
C LEU A 132 -16.46 -9.82 1.00
N ALA A 133 -15.69 -8.78 1.28
CA ALA A 133 -14.85 -8.68 2.46
C ALA A 133 -15.67 -8.54 3.73
N LEU A 134 -16.84 -7.88 3.69
CA LEU A 134 -17.75 -7.75 4.82
C LEU A 134 -18.18 -9.12 5.41
N PRO A 135 -18.74 -10.06 4.63
CA PRO A 135 -19.05 -11.39 5.16
C PRO A 135 -17.79 -12.18 5.52
N LEU A 136 -16.69 -12.06 4.76
CA LEU A 136 -15.43 -12.75 5.06
C LEU A 136 -14.80 -12.30 6.39
N SER A 137 -14.97 -11.04 6.76
CA SER A 137 -14.47 -10.50 8.03
C SER A 137 -15.06 -11.22 9.24
N ARG A 138 -16.28 -11.77 9.12
CA ARG A 138 -16.91 -12.59 10.16
C ARG A 138 -16.27 -13.96 10.36
N ILE A 139 -15.39 -14.39 9.45
CA ILE A 139 -14.65 -15.66 9.55
C ILE A 139 -13.38 -15.50 10.41
N VAL A 140 -12.88 -14.27 10.60
CA VAL A 140 -11.67 -14.02 11.39
C VAL A 140 -11.86 -14.37 12.88
N PRO A 141 -12.96 -13.97 13.57
CA PRO A 141 -13.18 -14.37 14.96
C PRO A 141 -13.19 -15.89 15.19
N PRO A 142 -13.97 -16.73 14.46
CA PRO A 142 -13.98 -18.17 14.70
C PRO A 142 -12.65 -18.86 14.35
N LEU A 143 -11.89 -18.36 13.36
CA LEU A 143 -10.56 -18.88 13.08
C LEU A 143 -9.58 -18.60 14.22
N TYR A 144 -9.67 -17.41 14.82
CA TYR A 144 -8.86 -17.04 15.99
C TYR A 144 -9.17 -17.96 17.18
N THR A 145 -10.45 -18.22 17.46
CA THR A 145 -10.86 -19.10 18.56
C THR A 145 -10.46 -20.55 18.31
N PHE A 146 -10.63 -21.07 17.08
CA PHE A 146 -10.19 -22.42 16.71
C PHE A 146 -8.69 -22.62 16.91
N ARG A 147 -7.87 -21.63 16.52
CA ARG A 147 -6.41 -21.71 16.65
C ARG A 147 -5.96 -21.76 18.12
N ILE A 148 -6.64 -21.02 18.99
CA ILE A 148 -6.39 -21.05 20.44
C ILE A 148 -6.83 -22.39 21.03
N ARG A 149 -8.05 -22.85 20.73
CA ARG A 149 -8.61 -24.10 21.24
C ARG A 149 -7.78 -25.32 20.87
N SER A 150 -7.26 -25.34 19.64
CA SER A 150 -6.36 -26.40 19.15
C SER A 150 -5.07 -26.52 19.98
N ARG A 151 -4.57 -25.42 20.55
CA ARG A 151 -3.42 -25.46 21.45
C ARG A 151 -3.78 -26.08 22.81
N VAL A 152 -4.95 -25.74 23.36
CA VAL A 152 -5.44 -26.29 24.62
C VAL A 152 -5.67 -27.81 24.52
N PHE A 153 -6.28 -28.27 23.41
CA PHE A 153 -6.48 -29.70 23.18
C PHE A 153 -5.17 -30.51 23.10
N ARG A 154 -4.10 -29.91 22.57
CA ARG A 154 -2.78 -30.57 22.55
C ARG A 154 -2.23 -30.83 23.96
N TRP A 155 -2.42 -29.90 24.89
CA TRP A 155 -1.98 -30.09 26.28
C TRP A 155 -2.84 -31.12 27.01
N TYR A 156 -4.13 -31.18 26.72
CA TYR A 156 -5.00 -32.26 27.22
C TYR A 156 -4.53 -33.63 26.72
N ALA A 157 -4.10 -33.75 25.46
CA ALA A 157 -3.55 -34.99 24.93
C ALA A 157 -2.20 -35.35 25.60
N GLU A 158 -1.33 -34.37 25.87
CA GLU A 158 -0.07 -34.56 26.59
C GLU A 158 -0.32 -35.01 28.04
N LEU A 159 -1.29 -34.40 28.74
CA LEU A 159 -1.70 -34.82 30.09
C LEU A 159 -2.22 -36.26 30.11
N ARG A 160 -3.06 -36.63 29.13
CA ARG A 160 -3.63 -37.98 29.03
C ARG A 160 -2.56 -39.03 28.74
N GLY A 161 -1.52 -38.67 28.00
CA GLY A 161 -0.33 -39.50 27.80
C GLY A 161 0.38 -39.79 29.13
N ILE A 162 0.62 -38.76 29.94
CA ILE A 162 1.26 -38.90 31.27
C ILE A 162 0.43 -39.80 32.21
N GLU A 163 -0.90 -39.69 32.18
CA GLU A 163 -1.78 -40.56 32.99
C GLU A 163 -1.71 -42.02 32.53
N GLN A 164 -1.69 -42.28 31.21
CA GLN A 164 -1.54 -43.64 30.67
C GLN A 164 -0.16 -44.24 30.99
N ASP A 165 0.90 -43.46 30.92
CA ASP A 165 2.25 -43.94 31.25
C ASP A 165 2.38 -44.29 32.73
N TYR A 166 1.71 -43.53 33.62
CA TYR A 166 1.63 -43.86 35.05
C TYR A 166 0.85 -45.16 35.31
N ASP A 167 -0.29 -45.36 34.64
CA ASP A 167 -1.10 -46.58 34.79
C ASP A 167 -0.35 -47.83 34.31
N ASN A 168 0.54 -47.70 33.32
CA ASN A 168 1.31 -48.80 32.73
C ASN A 168 2.60 -49.13 33.51
N ASP A 169 3.37 -48.13 33.95
CA ASP A 169 4.60 -48.36 34.72
C ASP A 169 4.79 -47.34 35.87
N PRO A 170 4.30 -47.66 37.08
CA PRO A 170 4.39 -46.78 38.25
C PRO A 170 5.83 -46.50 38.73
N ARG A 171 6.85 -47.19 38.19
CA ARG A 171 8.24 -47.10 38.67
C ARG A 171 8.95 -45.82 38.21
N HIS A 172 8.46 -45.14 37.17
CA HIS A 172 9.03 -43.90 36.63
C HIS A 172 8.38 -42.62 37.19
N ARG A 173 7.77 -42.73 38.37
CA ARG A 173 7.09 -41.66 39.12
C ARG A 173 7.84 -40.30 39.17
N PRO A 174 9.15 -40.21 39.47
CA PRO A 174 9.83 -38.91 39.51
C PRO A 174 9.94 -38.24 38.13
N GLU A 175 10.09 -39.02 37.05
CA GLU A 175 10.15 -38.49 35.68
C GLU A 175 8.78 -38.01 35.20
N LEU A 176 7.72 -38.73 35.55
CA LEU A 176 6.33 -38.34 35.26
C LEU A 176 5.92 -37.06 36.00
N LEU A 177 6.38 -36.87 37.24
CA LEU A 177 6.16 -35.63 38.00
C LEU A 177 6.88 -34.43 37.34
N ALA A 178 8.12 -34.60 36.87
CA ALA A 178 8.86 -33.56 36.16
C ALA A 178 8.19 -33.19 34.81
N ALA A 179 7.64 -34.19 34.09
CA ALA A 179 6.87 -33.95 32.87
C ALA A 179 5.57 -33.16 33.14
N LEU A 180 4.90 -33.47 34.25
CA LEU A 180 3.70 -32.76 34.70
C LEU A 180 4.00 -31.30 35.07
N ASP A 181 5.10 -31.03 35.77
CA ASP A 181 5.56 -29.67 36.10
C ASP A 181 5.94 -28.85 34.86
N ALA A 182 6.55 -29.50 33.86
CA ALA A 182 6.85 -28.87 32.58
C ALA A 182 5.57 -28.51 31.79
N LEU A 183 4.53 -29.36 31.86
CA LEU A 183 3.24 -29.10 31.24
C LEU A 183 2.51 -27.92 31.91
N ASP A 184 2.50 -27.85 33.24
CA ASP A 184 1.89 -26.75 33.99
C ASP A 184 2.59 -25.41 33.71
N THR A 185 3.93 -25.41 33.68
CA THR A 185 4.73 -24.22 33.34
C THR A 185 4.44 -23.72 31.91
N LYS A 186 4.21 -24.61 30.95
CA LYS A 186 3.80 -24.25 29.59
C LYS A 186 2.38 -23.68 29.56
N ALA A 187 1.46 -24.25 30.33
CA ALA A 187 0.07 -23.79 30.42
C ALA A 187 -0.05 -22.40 31.08
N GLN A 188 0.82 -22.06 32.03
CA GLN A 188 0.83 -20.75 32.70
C GLN A 188 1.29 -19.58 31.82
N LYS A 189 2.11 -19.84 30.79
CA LYS A 189 2.68 -18.78 29.92
C LYS A 189 1.73 -18.28 28.84
N VAL A 190 0.55 -18.86 28.68
CA VAL A 190 -0.35 -18.52 27.58
C VAL A 190 -1.48 -17.60 28.05
N VAL A 191 -1.54 -16.42 27.42
CA VAL A 191 -2.60 -15.43 27.62
C VAL A 191 -3.82 -15.87 26.82
N LEU A 192 -4.86 -16.34 27.51
CA LEU A 192 -6.15 -16.70 26.91
C LEU A 192 -7.14 -15.53 27.08
N PRO A 193 -7.98 -15.23 26.07
CA PRO A 193 -9.10 -14.32 26.24
C PRO A 193 -10.05 -14.81 27.35
N LEU A 194 -10.68 -13.89 28.10
CA LEU A 194 -11.56 -14.17 29.24
C LEU A 194 -12.66 -15.21 28.96
N ALA A 195 -13.12 -15.33 27.71
CA ALA A 195 -14.13 -16.32 27.31
C ALA A 195 -13.67 -17.79 27.41
N TYR A 196 -12.36 -18.05 27.59
CA TYR A 196 -11.77 -19.40 27.57
C TYR A 196 -11.03 -19.74 28.87
N THR A 197 -11.24 -18.95 29.93
CA THR A 197 -10.63 -19.22 31.23
C THR A 197 -11.13 -20.52 31.84
N ASP A 198 -12.38 -20.91 31.58
CA ASP A 198 -12.98 -22.13 32.14
C ASP A 198 -12.27 -23.41 31.66
N GLU A 199 -11.90 -23.48 30.38
CA GLU A 199 -11.14 -24.62 29.82
C GLU A 199 -9.72 -24.71 30.43
N LEU A 200 -9.10 -23.57 30.73
CA LEU A 200 -7.80 -23.53 31.40
C LEU A 200 -7.89 -23.94 32.88
N TYR A 201 -8.92 -23.46 33.59
CA TYR A 201 -9.16 -23.82 34.98
C TYR A 201 -9.47 -25.32 35.12
N ALA A 202 -10.24 -25.89 34.18
CA ALA A 202 -10.49 -27.33 34.13
C ALA A 202 -9.20 -28.14 33.89
N LEU A 203 -8.32 -27.68 32.99
CA LEU A 203 -7.03 -28.33 32.75
C LEU A 203 -6.15 -28.32 34.00
N ARG A 204 -6.06 -27.18 34.70
CA ARG A 204 -5.30 -27.05 35.94
C ARG A 204 -5.85 -27.94 37.06
N ALA A 205 -7.17 -27.97 37.25
CA ALA A 205 -7.80 -28.84 38.23
C ALA A 205 -7.49 -30.33 37.95
N ASN A 206 -7.45 -30.73 36.68
CA ASN A 206 -7.08 -32.09 36.29
C ASN A 206 -5.59 -32.39 36.52
N ILE A 207 -4.70 -31.43 36.22
CA ILE A 207 -3.26 -31.55 36.53
C ILE A 207 -3.07 -31.74 38.05
N ASP A 208 -3.76 -30.98 38.88
CA ASP A 208 -3.68 -31.10 40.34
C ASP A 208 -4.25 -32.42 40.86
N LEU A 209 -5.31 -32.94 40.24
CA LEU A 209 -5.86 -34.27 40.57
C LEU A 209 -4.88 -35.39 40.23
N VAL A 210 -4.27 -35.33 39.04
CA VAL A 210 -3.27 -36.31 38.59
C VAL A 210 -2.02 -36.22 39.45
N ARG A 211 -1.56 -35.01 39.82
CA ARG A 211 -0.47 -34.78 40.78
C ARG A 211 -0.78 -35.44 42.12
N LYS A 212 -1.98 -35.25 42.66
CA LYS A 212 -2.40 -35.87 43.93
C LYS A 212 -2.45 -37.39 43.84
N LYS A 213 -2.95 -37.97 42.75
CA LYS A 213 -2.91 -39.43 42.50
C LYS A 213 -1.47 -39.95 42.42
N LEU A 214 -0.63 -39.28 41.64
CA LEU A 214 0.80 -39.54 41.54
C LEU A 214 1.54 -39.32 42.85
N GLN A 215 1.03 -38.57 43.81
CA GLN A 215 1.60 -38.43 45.16
C GLN A 215 1.05 -39.47 46.16
N ARG A 216 -0.02 -40.17 45.81
CA ARG A 216 -0.81 -41.01 46.72
C ARG A 216 -0.96 -42.46 46.22
N ALA A 217 0.10 -43.29 46.28
CA ALA A 217 0.03 -44.77 46.38
C ALA A 217 1.42 -45.44 46.48
N PRO A 218 1.55 -46.69 47.00
CA PRO A 218 0.89 -47.32 48.16
C PRO A 218 1.91 -47.58 49.29
N GLY A 219 1.58 -47.25 50.54
CA GLY A 219 2.46 -47.59 51.67
C GLY A 219 2.33 -46.69 52.90
N ASP A 220 1.11 -46.32 53.29
CA ASP A 220 0.88 -45.66 54.57
C ASP A 220 -0.16 -46.50 55.35
N PRO A 221 0.27 -47.36 56.29
CA PRO A 221 -0.65 -47.96 57.23
C PRO A 221 -1.11 -46.87 58.20
N ALA A 222 -2.42 -46.78 58.38
CA ALA A 222 -3.06 -45.96 59.38
C ALA A 222 -2.35 -46.08 60.74
N ALA A 223 -2.12 -44.92 61.37
CA ALA A 223 -1.91 -44.79 62.81
C ALA A 223 -3.14 -44.12 63.41
#